data_AF-A0A2N6SEQ4-F1
#
_entry.id   AF-A0A2N6SEQ4-F1
#
_cell.length_a   1.000
_cell.length_b   1.000
_cell.length_c   1.000
_cell.angle_alpha   90.00
_cell.angle_beta   90.00
_cell.angle_gamma   90.00
#
_symmetry.space_group_name_H-M   'P 1'
#
loop_
_entity.id
_entity.type
_entity.pdbx_description
1 polymer ?
#
loop_
_entity_poly.entity_id
_entity_poly.type
_entity_poly.pdbx_seq_one_letter_code
_entity_poly.pdbx_strand_id
1 'polypeptide(L)'
;MVKNIKYKRIHGLITLLEVILVVMISGWYYYSERKMGMIRHIMAKNVYKFPNYFTDTNIKLIVLAFAIMILIQLFLVIKSKKHVETFLVNLVLVGIGAYTILVCNADSVFIYYYWIIFFSLFNLLRFLQFFTLKIK
;
A
#
# COMPACT_ATOMS: atom_id res chain seq x y z
N MET A 1 32.16 1.80 5.86
CA MET A 1 31.22 2.10 6.96
C MET A 1 30.08 3.04 6.55
N VAL A 2 30.36 4.09 5.75
CA VAL A 2 29.39 5.11 5.29
C VAL A 2 28.18 4.55 4.51
N LYS A 3 28.37 3.55 3.64
CA LYS A 3 27.26 2.91 2.88
C LYS A 3 26.15 2.38 3.80
N ASN A 4 26.49 1.75 4.93
CA ASN A 4 25.51 1.18 5.86
C ASN A 4 24.67 2.26 6.59
N ILE A 5 25.23 3.44 6.82
CA ILE A 5 24.53 4.53 7.52
C ILE A 5 23.42 5.09 6.63
N LYS A 6 23.69 5.21 5.31
CA LYS A 6 22.70 5.68 4.33
C LYS A 6 21.51 4.71 4.21
N TYR A 7 21.76 3.40 4.11
CA TYR A 7 20.69 2.40 4.06
C TYR A 7 19.87 2.34 5.36
N LYS A 8 20.51 2.46 6.52
CA LYS A 8 19.81 2.48 7.82
C LYS A 8 18.90 3.71 7.98
N ARG A 9 19.36 4.88 7.52
CA ARG A 9 18.54 6.12 7.53
C ARG A 9 17.35 6.03 6.57
N ILE A 10 17.55 5.52 5.35
CA ILE A 10 16.47 5.35 4.37
C ILE A 10 15.44 4.35 4.91
N HIS A 11 15.90 3.23 5.48
CA HIS A 11 15.01 2.25 6.10
C HIS A 11 14.13 2.89 7.19
N GLY A 12 14.73 3.66 8.11
CA GLY A 12 13.98 4.36 9.15
C GLY A 12 12.97 5.38 8.62
N LEU A 13 13.31 6.10 7.55
CA LEU A 13 12.39 7.03 6.89
C LEU A 13 11.20 6.31 6.25
N ILE A 14 11.44 5.18 5.57
CA ILE A 14 10.37 4.38 4.97
C ILE A 14 9.44 3.84 6.06
N THR A 15 9.98 3.31 7.16
CA THR A 15 9.19 2.85 8.30
C THR A 15 8.36 3.98 8.91
N LEU A 16 8.91 5.19 9.03
CA LEU A 16 8.16 6.36 9.51
C LEU A 16 6.97 6.68 8.58
N LEU A 17 7.18 6.64 7.27
CA LEU A 17 6.12 6.87 6.28
C LEU A 17 5.03 5.79 6.36
N GLU A 18 5.40 4.53 6.57
CA GLU A 18 4.45 3.44 6.78
C GLU A 18 3.57 3.68 8.02
N VAL A 19 4.18 4.08 9.14
CA VAL A 19 3.43 4.42 10.37
C VAL A 19 2.47 5.58 10.12
N ILE A 20 2.93 6.63 9.42
CA ILE A 20 2.08 7.78 9.07
C ILE A 20 0.89 7.32 8.21
N LEU A 21 1.13 6.50 7.19
CA LEU A 21 0.06 5.96 6.34
C LEU A 21 -0.98 5.18 7.16
N VAL A 22 -0.54 4.36 8.12
CA VAL A 22 -1.45 3.62 9.01
C VAL A 22 -2.28 4.58 9.86
N VAL A 23 -1.67 5.60 10.47
CA VAL A 23 -2.41 6.61 11.24
C VAL A 23 -3.42 7.35 10.36
N MET A 24 -3.03 7.71 9.14
CA MET A 24 -3.91 8.41 8.19
C MET A 24 -5.13 7.57 7.80
N ILE A 25 -4.95 6.29 7.45
CA ILE A 25 -6.08 5.44 7.06
C ILE A 25 -6.98 5.11 8.25
N SER A 26 -6.42 4.90 9.45
CA SER A 26 -7.20 4.68 10.67
C SER A 26 -8.00 5.93 11.07
N GLY A 27 -7.38 7.10 11.02
CA GLY A 27 -8.07 8.37 11.25
C GLY A 27 -9.18 8.58 10.23
N TRP A 28 -8.90 8.33 8.95
CA TRP A 28 -9.90 8.41 7.89
C TRP A 28 -11.09 7.48 8.13
N TYR A 29 -10.82 6.22 8.47
CA TYR A 29 -11.85 5.23 8.80
C TYR A 29 -12.74 5.70 9.96
N TYR A 30 -12.13 6.14 11.07
CA TYR A 30 -12.84 6.64 12.24
C TYR A 30 -13.72 7.87 11.92
N TYR A 31 -13.17 8.86 11.20
CA TYR A 31 -13.93 10.05 10.81
C TYR A 31 -15.05 9.73 9.82
N SER A 32 -14.81 8.79 8.90
CA SER A 32 -15.84 8.35 7.96
C SER A 32 -17.02 7.73 8.70
N GLU A 33 -16.82 6.88 9.69
CA GLU A 33 -17.92 6.28 10.46
C GLU A 33 -18.65 7.30 11.36
N ARG A 34 -17.92 8.21 12.03
CA ARG A 34 -18.50 9.10 13.05
C ARG A 34 -19.10 10.41 12.50
N LYS A 35 -18.58 10.94 11.39
CA LYS A 35 -18.99 12.23 10.77
C LYS A 35 -19.66 12.02 9.40
N MET A 36 -20.22 10.83 9.21
CA MET A 36 -20.66 10.29 7.92
C MET A 36 -21.69 11.17 7.20
N GLY A 37 -22.62 11.83 7.91
CA GLY A 37 -23.66 12.65 7.27
C GLY A 37 -23.12 13.83 6.46
N MET A 38 -22.26 14.66 7.09
CA MET A 38 -21.73 15.87 6.45
C MET A 38 -20.66 15.53 5.42
N ILE A 39 -19.75 14.61 5.74
CA ILE A 39 -18.66 14.21 4.83
C ILE A 39 -19.21 13.48 3.61
N ARG A 40 -20.14 12.54 3.78
CA ARG A 40 -20.79 11.83 2.67
C ARG A 40 -21.65 12.78 1.83
N HIS A 41 -22.29 13.78 2.44
CA HIS A 41 -23.02 14.79 1.68
C HIS A 41 -22.09 15.66 0.82
N ILE A 42 -20.99 16.16 1.40
CA ILE A 42 -19.99 16.95 0.67
C ILE A 42 -19.32 16.11 -0.43
N MET A 43 -18.99 14.84 -0.14
CA MET A 43 -18.38 13.94 -1.11
C MET A 43 -19.35 13.53 -2.20
N ALA A 44 -20.59 13.13 -1.89
CA ALA A 44 -21.58 12.75 -2.90
C ALA A 44 -21.85 13.92 -3.88
N LYS A 45 -21.86 15.15 -3.37
CA LYS A 45 -22.01 16.37 -4.19
C LYS A 45 -20.77 16.71 -5.02
N ASN A 46 -19.63 16.03 -4.82
CA ASN A 46 -18.40 16.27 -5.57
C ASN A 46 -17.84 15.02 -6.26
N VAL A 47 -18.38 13.82 -5.99
CA VAL A 47 -17.92 12.54 -6.56
C VAL A 47 -17.93 12.57 -8.08
N TYR A 48 -18.95 13.17 -8.69
CA TYR A 48 -19.05 13.29 -10.15
C TYR A 48 -17.98 14.20 -10.78
N LYS A 49 -17.27 15.02 -9.98
CA LYS A 49 -16.17 15.87 -10.45
C LYS A 49 -14.84 15.14 -10.44
N PHE A 50 -14.74 14.01 -9.75
CA PHE A 50 -13.53 13.20 -9.75
C PHE A 50 -13.63 12.19 -10.90
N PRO A 51 -12.73 12.27 -11.90
CA PRO A 51 -12.70 11.26 -12.95
C PRO A 51 -12.38 9.89 -12.33
N ASN A 52 -13.03 8.85 -12.87
CA ASN A 52 -12.85 7.49 -12.37
C ASN A 52 -11.47 6.96 -12.78
N TYR A 53 -10.49 7.10 -11.89
CA TYR A 53 -9.13 6.61 -12.10
C TYR A 53 -8.98 5.12 -11.79
N PHE A 54 -9.90 4.52 -11.03
CA PHE A 54 -9.83 3.11 -10.63
C PHE A 54 -10.82 2.26 -11.42
N THR A 55 -10.71 2.34 -12.74
CA THR A 55 -11.40 1.40 -13.64
C THR A 55 -10.94 -0.03 -13.36
N ASP A 56 -11.76 -1.02 -13.74
CA ASP A 56 -11.44 -2.44 -13.61
C ASP A 56 -10.05 -2.79 -14.21
N THR A 57 -9.73 -2.21 -15.38
CA THR A 57 -8.42 -2.34 -16.01
C THR A 57 -7.29 -1.79 -15.13
N ASN A 58 -7.46 -0.60 -14.55
CA ASN A 58 -6.44 0.03 -13.72
C ASN A 58 -6.26 -0.72 -12.38
N ILE A 59 -7.34 -1.22 -11.79
CA ILE A 59 -7.29 -2.08 -10.61
C ILE A 59 -6.48 -3.35 -10.91
N LYS A 60 -6.77 -4.01 -12.04
CA LYS A 60 -6.01 -5.20 -12.48
C LYS A 60 -4.53 -4.89 -12.70
N LEU A 61 -4.20 -3.72 -13.26
CA LEU A 61 -2.81 -3.28 -13.41
C LEU A 61 -2.10 -3.07 -12.06
N ILE A 62 -2.78 -2.50 -11.05
CA ILE A 62 -2.24 -2.35 -9.69
C ILE A 62 -1.95 -3.73 -9.08
N VAL A 63 -2.89 -4.67 -9.18
CA VAL A 63 -2.73 -6.03 -8.67
C VAL A 63 -1.62 -6.78 -9.42
N LEU A 64 -1.50 -6.59 -10.73
CA LEU A 64 -0.39 -7.13 -11.51
C LEU A 64 0.96 -6.55 -11.05
N ALA A 65 1.02 -5.25 -10.77
CA ALA A 65 2.22 -4.63 -10.23
C ALA A 65 2.61 -5.22 -8.86
N PHE A 66 1.63 -5.52 -8.00
CA PHE A 66 1.87 -6.22 -6.73
C PHE A 66 2.50 -7.59 -6.95
N ALA A 67 1.97 -8.37 -7.91
CA ALA A 67 2.53 -9.68 -8.24
C ALA A 67 3.99 -9.57 -8.74
N ILE A 68 4.28 -8.61 -9.62
CA ILE A 68 5.64 -8.37 -10.12
C ILE A 68 6.59 -7.99 -8.97
N MET A 69 6.17 -7.12 -8.06
CA MET A 69 6.98 -6.76 -6.88
C MET A 69 7.31 -7.97 -6.01
N ILE A 70 6.34 -8.86 -5.76
CA ILE A 70 6.56 -10.10 -5.01
C ILE A 70 7.54 -11.03 -5.74
N LEU A 71 7.42 -11.19 -7.06
CA LEU A 71 8.34 -12.02 -7.85
C LEU A 71 9.79 -11.51 -7.75
N ILE A 72 9.99 -10.18 -7.81
CA ILE A 72 11.31 -9.56 -7.64
C ILE A 72 11.83 -9.82 -6.22
N GLN A 73 11.01 -9.65 -5.18
CA GLN A 73 11.43 -9.94 -3.81
C GLN A 73 11.79 -11.42 -3.63
N LEU A 74 11.01 -12.34 -4.20
CA LEU A 74 11.28 -13.78 -4.14
C LEU A 74 12.64 -14.10 -4.77
N PHE A 75 12.93 -13.54 -5.95
CA PHE A 75 14.23 -13.71 -6.60
C PHE A 75 15.38 -13.23 -5.71
N LEU A 76 15.22 -12.08 -5.03
CA LEU A 76 16.22 -11.55 -4.10
C LEU A 76 16.40 -12.42 -2.85
N VAL A 77 15.32 -12.98 -2.29
CA VAL A 77 15.38 -13.91 -1.16
C VAL A 77 16.14 -15.18 -1.55
N ILE A 78 15.81 -15.77 -2.71
CA ILE A 78 16.49 -16.98 -3.22
C ILE A 78 17.99 -16.71 -3.39
N LYS A 79 18.34 -15.59 -4.02
CA LYS A 79 19.75 -15.22 -4.26
C LYS A 79 20.51 -14.93 -2.97
N SER A 80 19.89 -14.22 -2.03
CA SER A 80 20.55 -13.81 -0.77
C SER A 80 20.52 -14.87 0.32
N LYS A 81 19.62 -15.87 0.21
CA LYS A 81 19.29 -16.87 1.24
C LYS A 81 18.99 -16.25 2.62
N LYS A 82 18.49 -15.01 2.64
CA LYS A 82 18.23 -14.21 3.83
C LYS A 82 16.86 -13.54 3.73
N HIS A 83 16.34 -13.09 4.88
CA HIS A 83 15.10 -12.29 4.99
C HIS A 83 13.83 -13.03 4.53
N VAL A 84 13.80 -14.37 4.67
CA VAL A 84 12.63 -15.21 4.33
C VAL A 84 11.41 -14.80 5.16
N GLU A 85 11.57 -14.55 6.45
CA GLU A 85 10.47 -14.11 7.34
C GLU A 85 9.86 -12.78 6.86
N THR A 86 10.70 -11.79 6.57
CA THR A 86 10.24 -10.49 6.05
C THR A 86 9.49 -10.65 4.73
N PHE A 87 9.95 -11.55 3.87
CA PHE A 87 9.26 -11.86 2.62
C PHE A 87 7.90 -12.52 2.86
N LEU A 88 7.79 -13.49 3.77
CA LEU A 88 6.51 -14.11 4.11
C LEU A 88 5.50 -13.08 4.65
N VAL A 89 5.94 -12.17 5.52
CA VAL A 89 5.10 -11.08 6.02
C VAL A 89 4.66 -10.16 4.87
N ASN A 90 5.57 -9.80 3.95
CA ASN A 90 5.22 -9.01 2.76
C ASN A 90 4.20 -9.73 1.88
N LEU A 91 4.37 -11.03 1.66
CA LEU A 91 3.48 -11.84 0.83
C LEU A 91 2.05 -11.82 1.38
N VAL A 92 1.89 -12.03 2.70
CA VAL A 92 0.59 -11.99 3.37
C VAL A 92 -0.05 -10.60 3.24
N LEU A 93 0.71 -9.53 3.48
CA LEU A 93 0.19 -8.16 3.41
C LEU A 93 -0.20 -7.75 2.00
N VAL A 94 0.60 -8.13 0.99
CA VAL A 94 0.26 -7.94 -0.42
C VAL A 94 -1.01 -8.72 -0.76
N GLY A 95 -1.15 -9.96 -0.30
CA GLY A 95 -2.33 -10.79 -0.52
C GLY A 95 -3.60 -10.16 0.06
N ILE A 96 -3.54 -9.70 1.32
CA ILE A 96 -4.66 -8.99 1.98
C ILE A 96 -4.99 -7.70 1.22
N GLY A 97 -3.98 -6.93 0.82
CA GLY A 97 -4.19 -5.69 0.06
C GLY A 97 -4.81 -5.93 -1.31
N ALA A 98 -4.33 -6.92 -2.06
CA ALA A 98 -4.87 -7.29 -3.36
C ALA A 98 -6.33 -7.77 -3.25
N TYR A 99 -6.62 -8.64 -2.28
CA TYR A 99 -7.98 -9.08 -2.01
C TYR A 99 -8.90 -7.90 -1.70
N THR A 100 -8.49 -7.02 -0.79
CA THR A 100 -9.30 -5.86 -0.40
C THR A 100 -9.56 -4.95 -1.58
N ILE A 101 -8.54 -4.64 -2.40
CA ILE A 101 -8.69 -3.82 -3.61
C ILE A 101 -9.65 -4.44 -4.62
N LEU A 102 -9.60 -5.77 -4.82
CA LEU A 102 -10.45 -6.46 -5.79
C LEU A 102 -11.92 -6.57 -5.34
N VAL A 103 -12.15 -6.70 -4.03
CA VAL A 103 -13.50 -6.79 -3.46
C VAL A 103 -14.14 -5.41 -3.29
N CYS A 104 -13.34 -4.39 -2.98
CA CYS A 104 -13.83 -3.03 -2.81
C CYS A 104 -14.16 -2.40 -4.16
N ASN A 105 -15.45 -2.19 -4.43
CA ASN A 105 -15.88 -1.50 -5.64
C ASN A 105 -15.76 0.03 -5.47
N ALA A 106 -14.70 0.62 -6.01
CA ALA A 106 -14.44 2.07 -5.96
C ALA A 106 -15.61 2.94 -6.47
N ASP A 107 -16.40 2.43 -7.41
CA ASP A 107 -17.55 3.13 -7.99
C ASP A 107 -18.74 3.23 -7.00
N SER A 108 -18.77 2.36 -6.00
CA SER A 108 -19.87 2.27 -5.04
C SER A 108 -19.70 3.19 -3.83
N VAL A 109 -18.47 3.34 -3.32
CA VAL A 109 -18.20 4.15 -2.13
C VAL A 109 -16.82 4.80 -2.21
N PHE A 110 -16.80 6.13 -2.09
CA PHE A 110 -15.58 6.94 -2.15
C PHE A 110 -14.51 6.54 -1.12
N ILE A 111 -14.87 5.92 0.01
CA ILE A 111 -13.89 5.42 0.98
C ILE A 111 -12.96 4.37 0.37
N TYR A 112 -13.42 3.61 -0.63
CA TYR A 112 -12.63 2.58 -1.28
C TYR A 112 -11.49 3.15 -2.14
N TYR A 113 -11.61 4.39 -2.62
CA TYR A 113 -10.47 5.09 -3.25
C TYR A 113 -9.29 5.20 -2.29
N TYR A 114 -9.55 5.56 -1.03
CA TYR A 114 -8.50 5.69 -0.02
C TYR A 114 -7.89 4.34 0.37
N TRP A 115 -8.69 3.27 0.40
CA TRP A 115 -8.18 1.92 0.60
C TRP A 115 -7.25 1.49 -0.54
N ILE A 116 -7.63 1.73 -1.79
CA ILE A 116 -6.79 1.42 -2.96
C ILE A 116 -5.48 2.20 -2.91
N ILE A 117 -5.54 3.51 -2.62
CA ILE A 117 -4.35 4.37 -2.48
C ILE A 117 -3.47 3.88 -1.33
N PHE A 118 -4.05 3.59 -0.16
CA PHE A 118 -3.34 3.11 1.01
C PHE A 118 -2.58 1.82 0.72
N PHE A 119 -3.27 0.78 0.23
CA PHE A 119 -2.62 -0.50 -0.05
C PHE A 119 -1.58 -0.40 -1.17
N SER A 120 -1.80 0.46 -2.17
CA SER A 120 -0.83 0.71 -3.24
C SER A 120 0.45 1.36 -2.71
N LEU A 121 0.33 2.44 -1.93
CA LEU A 121 1.48 3.14 -1.35
C LEU A 121 2.19 2.28 -0.30
N PHE A 122 1.44 1.58 0.55
CA PHE A 122 2.00 0.75 1.60
C PHE A 122 2.81 -0.41 1.02
N ASN A 123 2.29 -1.11 0.01
CA ASN A 123 3.04 -2.17 -0.66
C ASN A 123 4.27 -1.64 -1.41
N LEU A 124 4.18 -0.45 -2.02
CA LEU A 124 5.33 0.20 -2.65
C LEU A 124 6.43 0.53 -1.62
N LEU A 125 6.07 1.11 -0.48
CA LEU A 125 7.02 1.43 0.59
C LEU A 125 7.70 0.17 1.12
N ARG A 126 6.94 -0.88 1.42
CA ARG A 126 7.51 -2.17 1.87
C ARG A 126 8.42 -2.79 0.81
N PHE A 127 8.06 -2.65 -0.46
CA PHE A 127 8.91 -3.09 -1.56
C PHE A 127 10.25 -2.33 -1.59
N LEU A 128 10.22 -1.00 -1.47
CA LEU A 128 11.43 -0.19 -1.39
C LEU A 128 12.26 -0.49 -0.14
N GLN A 129 11.59 -0.72 1.00
CA GLN A 129 12.24 -1.10 2.25
C GLN A 129 13.01 -2.41 2.07
N PHE A 130 12.51 -3.35 1.27
CA PHE A 130 13.18 -4.62 1.00
C PHE A 130 14.58 -4.44 0.37
N PHE A 131 14.77 -3.44 -0.49
CA PHE A 131 16.09 -3.12 -1.07
C PHE A 131 17.06 -2.46 -0.07
N THR A 132 16.54 -1.93 1.03
CA THR A 132 17.39 -1.38 2.10
C THR A 132 17.92 -2.46 3.04
N LEU A 133 17.36 -3.67 2.97
CA LEU A 133 17.87 -4.82 3.71
C LEU A 133 19.24 -5.20 3.17
N LYS A 134 20.14 -5.56 4.08
CA LYS A 134 21.52 -5.86 3.74
C LYS A 134 21.58 -7.20 2.99
N ILE A 135 21.59 -7.11 1.66
CA ILE A 135 21.90 -8.23 0.76
C ILE A 135 23.42 -8.29 0.70
N LYS A 136 24.02 -9.11 1.56
CA LYS A 136 25.46 -9.31 1.67
C LYS A 136 25.77 -10.78 1.46
#